data_AF-A0A4U1ESP4-F1
#
_entry.id   AF-A0A4U1ESP4-F1
#
_cell.length_a   1.000
_cell.length_b   1.000
_cell.length_c   1.000
_cell.angle_alpha   90.00
_cell.angle_beta   90.00
_cell.angle_gamma   90.00
#
_symmetry.space_group_name_H-M   'P 1'
#
loop_
_entity.id
_entity.type
_entity.pdbx_description
1 polymer ?
#
loop_
_entity_poly.entity_id
_entity_poly.type
_entity_poly.pdbx_seq_one_letter_code
_entity_poly.pdbx_strand_id
1 'polypeptide(L)'
;KPEKTLHSKLRSFTLMNTKLRATIDHAEKSGNGSLSSSAILALVDTVYYKGQWDQDLDKENTEEGDSWLNKDVSKSMQMMEQSKTLHFTFLKDVQAKIPEIPYKASMILLIQA
;
A
#
# COMPACT_ATOMS: atom_id res chain seq x y z
N LYS A 1 6.56 -16.08 -15.88
CA LYS A 1 7.17 -15.86 -17.22
C LYS A 1 7.78 -14.45 -17.26
N PRO A 2 9.02 -14.29 -17.75
CA PRO A 2 9.80 -13.05 -17.69
C PRO A 2 9.12 -11.82 -18.34
N GLU A 3 8.34 -12.01 -19.40
CA GLU A 3 7.61 -10.92 -20.08
C GLU A 3 6.53 -10.27 -19.19
N LYS A 4 5.79 -11.08 -18.42
CA LYS A 4 4.81 -10.57 -17.44
C LYS A 4 5.50 -9.74 -16.35
N THR A 5 6.70 -10.14 -15.95
CA THR A 5 7.51 -9.43 -14.96
C THR A 5 8.03 -8.09 -15.51
N LEU A 6 8.52 -8.04 -16.75
CA LEU A 6 8.97 -6.80 -17.39
C LEU A 6 7.83 -5.81 -17.58
N HIS A 7 6.69 -6.27 -18.11
CA HIS A 7 5.51 -5.43 -18.28
C HIS A 7 5.01 -4.88 -16.94
N SER A 8 5.03 -5.70 -15.89
CA SER A 8 4.66 -5.31 -14.53
C SER A 8 5.61 -4.24 -13.95
N LYS A 9 6.93 -4.34 -14.19
CA LYS A 9 7.91 -3.32 -13.78
C LYS A 9 7.72 -2.00 -14.53
N LEU A 10 7.52 -2.05 -15.85
CA LEU A 10 7.27 -0.87 -16.68
C LEU A 10 6.02 -0.12 -16.24
N ARG A 11 4.90 -0.82 -15.97
CA ARG A 11 3.67 -0.19 -15.45
C ARG A 11 3.90 0.55 -14.13
N SER A 12 4.66 -0.05 -13.21
CA SER A 12 4.98 0.58 -11.93
C SER A 12 5.83 1.83 -12.08
N PHE A 13 6.84 1.79 -12.96
CA PHE A 13 7.68 2.95 -13.26
C PHE A 13 6.86 4.09 -13.88
N THR A 14 6.00 3.79 -14.87
CA THR A 14 5.11 4.78 -15.47
C THR A 14 4.18 5.40 -14.44
N LEU A 15 3.57 4.59 -13.57
CA LEU A 15 2.67 5.08 -12.52
C LEU A 15 3.37 6.05 -11.56
N MET A 16 4.62 5.74 -11.17
CA MET A 16 5.41 6.57 -10.27
C MET A 16 5.73 7.92 -10.91
N ASN A 17 6.21 7.93 -12.16
CA ASN A 17 6.52 9.17 -12.88
C ASN A 17 5.29 10.04 -13.09
N THR A 18 4.14 9.44 -13.40
CA THR A 18 2.88 10.18 -13.57
C THR A 18 2.41 10.79 -12.24
N LYS A 19 2.50 10.06 -11.12
CA LYS A 19 2.15 10.60 -9.80
C LYS A 19 3.09 11.74 -9.39
N LEU A 20 4.39 11.56 -9.56
CA LEU A 20 5.39 12.59 -9.23
C LEU A 20 5.10 13.88 -10.01
N ARG A 21 4.86 13.77 -11.32
CA ARG A 21 4.50 14.92 -12.15
C ARG A 21 3.22 15.61 -11.66
N ALA A 22 2.16 14.85 -11.40
CA ALA A 22 0.90 15.42 -10.93
C ALA A 22 1.02 16.13 -9.57
N THR A 23 1.87 15.62 -8.67
CA THR A 23 2.15 16.26 -7.38
C THR A 23 2.89 17.57 -7.56
N ILE A 24 3.87 17.64 -8.46
CA ILE A 24 4.59 18.87 -8.79
C ILE A 24 3.62 19.90 -9.41
N ASP A 25 2.83 19.49 -10.40
CA ASP A 25 1.84 20.37 -11.06
C ASP A 25 0.80 20.91 -10.05
N HIS A 26 0.39 20.10 -9.07
CA HIS A 26 -0.52 20.53 -8.01
C HIS A 26 0.14 21.52 -7.04
N ALA A 27 1.41 21.29 -6.67
CA ALA A 27 2.17 22.18 -5.79
C ALA A 27 2.43 23.55 -6.43
N GLU A 28 2.62 23.60 -7.76
CA GLU A 28 2.72 24.87 -8.50
C GLU A 28 1.40 25.65 -8.49
N LYS A 29 0.25 24.96 -8.51
CA LYS A 29 -1.08 25.58 -8.67
C LYS A 29 -1.82 25.88 -7.35
N SER A 30 -1.51 25.18 -6.26
CA SER A 30 -2.21 25.30 -4.98
C SER A 30 -1.54 26.35 -4.08
N GLY A 31 -2.17 27.53 -3.97
CA GLY A 31 -1.68 28.69 -3.19
C GLY A 31 -1.41 28.46 -1.69
N ASN A 32 -1.76 27.30 -1.12
CA ASN A 32 -1.49 26.96 0.29
C ASN A 32 -0.15 26.23 0.51
N GLY A 33 0.59 25.92 -0.57
CA GLY A 33 1.93 25.33 -0.57
C GLY A 33 2.71 25.71 -1.83
N SER A 34 2.43 26.90 -2.37
CA SER A 34 2.91 27.38 -3.66
C SER A 34 4.45 27.45 -3.69
N LEU A 35 5.05 26.79 -4.68
CA LEU A 35 6.36 27.21 -5.18
C LEU A 35 6.17 28.64 -5.70
N SER A 36 6.56 29.62 -4.89
CA SER A 36 6.66 31.02 -5.33
C SER A 36 7.46 31.08 -6.64
N SER A 37 7.16 32.04 -7.52
CA SER A 37 8.01 32.31 -8.69
C SER A 37 9.47 32.67 -8.34
N SER A 38 9.76 32.93 -7.06
CA SER A 38 11.09 33.10 -6.49
C SER A 38 11.74 31.82 -5.93
N ALA A 39 11.05 30.68 -5.97
CA ALA A 39 11.60 29.42 -5.49
C ALA A 39 12.71 28.93 -6.43
N ILE A 40 13.93 28.83 -5.91
CA ILE A 40 15.13 28.45 -6.67
C ILE A 40 15.35 26.92 -6.62
N LEU A 41 14.76 26.22 -5.63
CA LEU A 41 14.93 24.78 -5.41
C LEU A 41 13.69 24.18 -4.72
N ALA A 42 13.29 22.98 -5.14
CA ALA A 42 12.30 22.15 -4.47
C ALA A 42 12.88 20.75 -4.21
N LEU A 43 12.67 20.23 -3.01
CA LEU A 43 13.02 18.85 -2.65
C LEU A 43 11.74 18.03 -2.54
N VAL A 44 11.65 16.97 -3.33
CA VAL A 44 10.51 16.04 -3.33
C VAL A 44 11.04 14.65 -3.04
N ASP A 45 10.50 14.02 -2.00
CA ASP A 45 10.75 12.61 -1.70
C ASP A 45 9.51 11.79 -2.06
N THR A 46 9.72 10.63 -2.69
CA THR A 46 8.66 9.71 -3.03
C THR A 46 9.08 8.28 -2.75
N VAL A 47 8.29 7.62 -1.90
CA VAL A 47 8.49 6.20 -1.57
C VAL A 47 7.45 5.37 -2.29
N TYR A 48 7.89 4.42 -3.11
CA TYR A 48 7.03 3.45 -3.78
C TYR A 48 7.46 2.04 -3.41
N TYR A 49 6.49 1.24 -2.96
CA TYR A 49 6.71 -0.17 -2.67
C TYR A 49 5.77 -1.05 -3.48
N LYS A 50 6.35 -2.07 -4.12
CA LYS A 50 5.63 -3.14 -4.80
C LYS A 50 6.23 -4.48 -4.40
N GLY A 51 5.59 -5.11 -3.43
CA GLY A 51 5.90 -6.47 -3.04
C GLY A 51 4.95 -7.47 -3.69
N GLN A 52 5.41 -8.70 -3.84
CA GLN A 52 4.55 -9.86 -4.03
C GLN A 52 4.54 -10.63 -2.72
N TRP A 53 3.37 -11.06 -2.24
CA TRP A 53 3.27 -11.87 -1.04
C TRP A 53 4.10 -13.14 -1.17
N ASP A 54 4.80 -13.53 -0.11
CA ASP A 54 5.49 -14.82 -0.06
C ASP A 54 4.51 -15.95 -0.33
N GLN A 55 3.35 -15.82 0.31
CA GLN A 55 2.20 -16.68 0.12
C GLN A 55 1.06 -15.85 -0.47
N ASP A 56 0.77 -16.07 -1.75
CA ASP A 56 -0.28 -15.33 -2.45
C ASP A 56 -1.66 -15.66 -1.85
N LEU A 57 -2.53 -14.64 -1.78
CA LEU A 57 -3.94 -14.75 -1.41
C LEU A 57 -4.71 -15.29 -2.61
N ASP A 58 -5.60 -16.26 -2.37
CA ASP A 58 -6.46 -16.76 -3.43
C ASP A 58 -7.54 -15.72 -3.74
N LYS A 59 -7.62 -15.36 -5.02
CA LYS A 59 -8.60 -14.37 -5.48
C LYS A 59 -10.01 -14.94 -5.52
N GLU A 60 -10.13 -16.25 -5.64
CA GLU A 60 -11.44 -16.93 -5.64
C GLU A 60 -12.08 -16.90 -4.26
N ASN A 61 -11.26 -16.80 -3.21
CA ASN A 61 -11.73 -16.64 -1.82
C ASN A 61 -11.90 -15.17 -1.43
N THR A 62 -11.93 -14.26 -2.40
CA THR A 62 -12.23 -12.84 -2.13
C THR A 62 -13.74 -12.65 -2.24
N GLU A 63 -14.37 -12.37 -1.11
CA GLU A 63 -15.83 -12.27 -1.00
C GLU A 63 -16.24 -10.94 -0.36
N GLU A 64 -17.52 -10.59 -0.50
CA GLU A 64 -18.07 -9.41 0.14
C GLU A 64 -18.24 -9.64 1.65
N GLY A 65 -17.77 -8.69 2.47
CA GLY A 65 -17.87 -8.77 3.93
C GLY A 65 -17.93 -7.39 4.57
N ASP A 66 -18.44 -7.36 5.81
CA ASP A 66 -18.62 -6.12 6.55
C ASP A 66 -17.33 -5.68 7.25
N SER A 67 -16.85 -4.48 6.89
CA SER A 67 -15.80 -3.78 7.61
C SER A 67 -16.41 -2.77 8.58
N TRP A 68 -16.18 -2.98 9.88
CA TRP A 68 -16.74 -2.17 10.95
C TRP A 68 -15.83 -0.96 11.21
N LEU A 69 -16.32 0.24 10.89
CA LEU A 69 -15.61 1.50 11.17
C LEU A 69 -15.69 1.83 12.67
N ASN A 70 -16.77 1.41 13.32
CA ASN A 70 -16.97 1.42 14.76
C ASN A 70 -18.05 0.37 15.13
N LYS A 71 -18.53 0.39 16.38
CA LYS A 71 -19.50 -0.59 16.88
C LYS A 71 -20.87 -0.55 16.18
N ASP A 72 -21.22 0.57 15.56
CA ASP A 72 -22.56 0.83 15.03
C ASP A 72 -22.58 1.05 13.52
N VAL A 73 -21.42 1.35 12.91
CA VAL A 73 -21.29 1.71 11.50
C VAL A 73 -20.37 0.71 10.80
N SER A 74 -20.95 -0.07 9.88
CA SER A 74 -20.22 -0.94 8.95
C SER A 74 -20.29 -0.44 7.51
N LYS A 75 -19.37 -0.92 6.70
CA LYS A 75 -19.39 -0.78 5.25
C LYS A 75 -19.01 -2.10 4.62
N SER A 76 -19.81 -2.53 3.66
CA SER A 76 -19.48 -3.68 2.83
C SER A 76 -18.24 -3.40 1.97
N MET A 77 -17.29 -4.34 1.99
CA MET A 77 -16.03 -4.30 1.25
C MET A 77 -15.65 -5.70 0.76
N GLN A 78 -14.76 -5.77 -0.24
CA GLN A 78 -14.18 -7.04 -0.67
C GLN A 78 -13.09 -7.46 0.34
N MET A 79 -13.31 -8.59 0.99
CA MET A 79 -12.44 -9.16 2.01
C MET A 79 -11.68 -10.33 1.42
N MET A 80 -10.36 -10.35 1.59
CA MET A 80 -9.51 -11.45 1.16
C MET A 80 -9.35 -12.43 2.33
N GLU A 81 -9.57 -13.72 2.09
CA GLU A 81 -9.39 -14.76 3.09
C GLU A 81 -8.15 -15.61 2.83
N GLN A 82 -7.42 -15.94 3.90
CA GLN A 82 -6.43 -17.02 3.88
C GLN A 82 -6.44 -17.80 5.19
N SER A 83 -6.37 -19.12 5.08
CA SER A 83 -6.25 -20.03 6.21
C SER A 83 -4.86 -20.66 6.22
N LYS A 84 -3.88 -19.95 6.80
CA LYS A 84 -2.48 -20.39 6.86
C LYS A 84 -1.84 -20.04 8.20
N THR A 85 -0.80 -20.79 8.58
CA THR A 85 0.02 -20.47 9.75
C THR A 85 0.87 -19.23 9.46
N LEU A 86 0.62 -18.16 10.20
CA LEU A 86 1.40 -16.92 10.17
C LEU A 86 2.06 -16.69 11.53
N HIS A 87 3.24 -16.08 11.51
CA HIS A 87 3.80 -15.51 12.73
C HIS A 87 2.97 -14.29 13.14
N PHE A 88 2.77 -14.13 14.44
CA PHE A 88 2.11 -12.96 14.99
C PHE A 88 2.67 -12.63 16.37
N THR A 89 2.63 -11.34 16.70
CA THR A 89 2.93 -10.85 18.04
C THR A 89 1.64 -10.45 18.73
N PHE A 90 1.46 -10.83 19.99
CA PHE A 90 0.34 -10.39 20.82
C PHE A 90 0.80 -9.37 21.85
N LEU A 91 0.32 -8.13 21.74
CA LEU A 91 0.61 -7.05 22.67
C LEU A 91 -0.48 -7.00 23.74
N LYS A 92 -0.19 -7.60 24.90
CA LYS A 92 -1.16 -7.73 26.01
C LYS A 92 -1.68 -6.38 26.50
N ASP A 93 -0.80 -5.39 26.62
CA ASP A 93 -1.12 -4.09 27.21
C ASP A 93 -2.18 -3.31 26.41
N VAL A 94 -2.26 -3.56 25.10
CA VAL A 94 -3.23 -2.95 24.18
C VAL A 94 -4.22 -3.95 23.60
N GLN A 95 -4.20 -5.21 24.07
CA GLN A 95 -5.03 -6.32 23.59
C GLN A 95 -5.02 -6.50 22.05
N ALA A 96 -3.88 -6.23 21.40
CA ALA A 96 -3.75 -6.26 19.94
C ALA A 96 -3.01 -7.52 19.47
N LYS A 97 -3.51 -8.16 18.41
CA LYS A 97 -2.82 -9.24 17.69
C LYS A 97 -2.29 -8.69 16.38
N ILE A 98 -0.99 -8.84 16.16
CA ILE A 98 -0.27 -8.26 15.03
C ILE A 98 0.30 -9.38 14.17
N PRO A 99 -0.40 -9.81 13.11
CA PRO A 99 0.14 -10.79 12.16
C PRO A 99 1.22 -10.16 11.26
N GLU A 100 2.24 -10.96 10.95
CA GLU A 100 3.30 -10.63 10.01
C GLU A 100 3.02 -11.29 8.66
N ILE A 101 2.88 -10.48 7.60
CA ILE A 101 2.65 -10.99 6.25
C ILE A 101 3.90 -10.74 5.40
N PRO A 102 4.69 -11.79 5.11
CA PRO A 102 5.95 -11.64 4.38
C PRO A 102 5.75 -11.44 2.88
N TYR A 103 6.68 -10.71 2.27
CA TYR A 103 6.79 -10.58 0.82
C TYR A 103 7.95 -11.43 0.28
N LYS A 104 7.78 -12.01 -0.91
CA LYS A 104 8.78 -12.87 -1.58
C LYS A 104 10.14 -12.19 -1.67
N ALA A 105 11.17 -12.89 -1.20
CA ALA A 105 12.57 -12.50 -1.33
C ALA A 105 12.84 -11.05 -0.88
N SER A 106 12.12 -10.58 0.14
CA SER A 106 12.29 -9.25 0.72
C SER A 106 12.42 -9.34 2.24
N MET A 107 13.09 -8.35 2.84
CA MET A 107 13.13 -8.18 4.29
C MET A 107 11.94 -7.36 4.81
N ILE A 108 10.95 -7.08 3.96
CA ILE A 108 9.79 -6.25 4.28
C ILE A 108 8.64 -7.14 4.70
N LEU A 109 7.94 -6.75 5.76
CA LEU A 109 6.74 -7.40 6.27
C LEU A 109 5.61 -6.37 6.26
N LEU A 110 4.41 -6.76 5.81
CA LEU A 110 3.21 -5.99 6.13
C LEU A 110 2.78 -6.38 7.54
N ILE A 111 2.62 -5.37 8.37
CA ILE A 111 2.09 -5.47 9.72
C ILE A 111 0.64 -4.98 9.69
N GLN A 112 -0.30 -5.78 10.19
CA GLN A 112 -1.70 -5.38 10.40
C GLN A 112 -1.94 -5.30 11.90
N ALA A 113 -2.62 -4.26 12.38
CA ALA A 113 -2.91 -4.02 13.79
C ALA A 113 -4.39 -3.67 13.99
#